data_AF-A0A7S2FC18-F1
#
_entry.id   AF-A0A7S2FC18-F1
#
_cell.length_a   1.000
_cell.length_b   1.000
_cell.length_c   1.000
_cell.angle_alpha   90.00
_cell.angle_beta   90.00
_cell.angle_gamma   90.00
#
_symmetry.space_group_name_H-M   'P 1'
#
loop_
_entity.id
_entity.type
_entity.pdbx_description
1 polymer ?
#
loop_
_entity_poly.entity_id
_entity_poly.type
_entity_poly.pdbx_seq_one_letter_code
_entity_poly.pdbx_strand_id
1 'polypeptide(L)'
;KVCGMACPGQRAATDAATQSPRQRHWPRLPGVLAPLVLLASEVPRSHAFYLPGFAPNEYQEGARVDLKVNKLTSVKTQLPYRYYTLPYCRPDKLQESVENLGETLMGDQIENSPYEIRMLVNETCKELCKVKLGTESKDKFRSMIEDEYLVNWIVDNLPA
;
A
#
# COMPACT_ATOMS: atom_id res chain seq x y z
N LYS A 1 24.14 19.02 1.19
CA LYS A 1 23.11 20.07 1.03
C LYS A 1 22.60 20.01 -0.40
N VAL A 2 21.48 19.34 -0.63
CA VAL A 2 20.72 19.47 -1.87
C VAL A 2 19.29 19.74 -1.45
N CYS A 3 18.81 20.94 -1.81
CA CYS A 3 17.44 21.41 -1.63
C CYS A 3 16.51 20.70 -2.61
N GLY A 4 15.23 20.58 -2.20
CA GLY A 4 14.21 19.83 -2.92
C GLY A 4 13.70 20.47 -4.21
N MET A 5 12.82 19.72 -4.87
CA MET A 5 11.93 20.22 -5.91
C MET A 5 10.49 19.92 -5.52
N ALA A 6 9.75 21.00 -5.26
CA ALA A 6 8.30 21.01 -5.16
C ALA A 6 7.70 20.82 -6.57
N CYS A 7 6.64 20.02 -6.68
CA CYS A 7 5.79 20.00 -7.86
C CYS A 7 4.91 21.27 -7.88
N PRO A 8 4.95 22.09 -8.94
CA PRO A 8 4.09 23.25 -9.06
C PRO A 8 2.70 22.85 -9.54
N GLY A 9 1.68 23.31 -8.82
CA GLY A 9 0.32 23.39 -9.33
C GLY A 9 0.18 24.46 -10.42
N GLN A 10 -0.66 24.17 -11.41
CA GLN A 10 -1.20 25.14 -12.36
C GLN A 10 -2.70 24.83 -12.46
N ARG A 11 -3.54 25.56 -11.70
CA ARG A 11 -4.29 26.77 -12.12
C ARG A 11 -4.91 26.69 -13.51
N ALA A 12 -6.24 26.80 -13.47
CA ALA A 12 -7.14 27.08 -14.56
C ALA A 12 -6.66 28.22 -15.47
N ALA A 13 -6.81 28.01 -16.78
CA ALA A 13 -6.95 29.07 -17.75
C ALA A 13 -8.27 28.85 -18.47
N THR A 14 -9.22 29.71 -18.13
CA THR A 14 -10.32 30.12 -18.99
C THR A 14 -9.79 30.59 -20.34
N ASP A 15 -10.31 30.06 -21.43
CA ASP A 15 -10.48 30.85 -22.65
C ASP A 15 -11.72 30.36 -23.40
N ALA A 16 -12.77 31.18 -23.26
CA ALA A 16 -14.00 31.08 -24.01
C ALA A 16 -13.74 31.53 -25.45
N ALA A 17 -13.54 30.58 -26.36
CA ALA A 17 -13.70 30.83 -27.79
C ALA A 17 -15.14 30.48 -28.20
N THR A 18 -16.03 31.47 -28.09
CA THR A 18 -17.37 31.44 -28.69
C THR A 18 -17.22 31.41 -30.21
N GLN A 19 -17.38 30.23 -30.81
CA GLN A 19 -17.68 30.10 -32.24
C GLN A 19 -19.04 29.42 -32.39
N SER A 20 -20.02 30.21 -32.83
CA SER A 20 -21.36 29.75 -33.20
C SER A 20 -21.28 28.67 -34.29
N PRO A 21 -21.83 27.45 -34.09
CA PRO A 21 -21.98 26.54 -35.21
C PRO A 21 -23.14 27.05 -36.06
N ARG A 22 -22.83 27.42 -37.31
CA ARG A 22 -23.83 27.65 -38.37
C ARG A 22 -24.83 26.49 -38.36
N GLN A 23 -26.11 26.81 -38.17
CA GLN A 23 -27.21 25.87 -38.22
C GLN A 23 -27.20 25.15 -39.59
N ARG A 24 -26.69 23.93 -39.62
CA ARG A 24 -26.91 22.99 -40.73
C ARG A 24 -28.26 22.32 -40.48
N HIS A 25 -29.23 22.74 -41.26
CA HIS A 25 -30.56 22.16 -41.38
C HIS A 25 -30.39 20.72 -41.87
N TRP A 26 -30.52 19.76 -40.96
CA TRP A 26 -30.57 18.33 -41.29
C TRP A 26 -31.91 18.04 -41.99
N PRO A 27 -31.94 17.44 -43.18
CA PRO A 27 -33.20 17.01 -43.77
C PRO A 27 -33.79 15.90 -42.88
N ARG A 28 -35.09 16.04 -42.59
CA ARG A 28 -35.88 15.02 -41.90
C ARG A 28 -35.99 13.78 -42.80
N LEU A 29 -35.19 12.76 -42.54
CA LEU A 29 -35.41 11.42 -43.07
C LEU A 29 -36.24 10.62 -42.05
N PRO A 30 -37.50 10.27 -42.36
CA PRO A 30 -38.32 9.46 -41.47
C PRO A 30 -37.98 7.98 -41.66
N GLY A 31 -37.82 7.25 -40.56
CA GLY A 31 -38.13 5.81 -40.54
C GLY A 31 -36.99 4.80 -40.35
N VAL A 32 -35.70 5.18 -40.31
CA VAL A 32 -34.60 4.19 -40.15
C VAL A 32 -33.81 4.35 -38.84
N LEU A 33 -34.10 5.37 -38.02
CA LEU A 33 -33.39 5.62 -36.75
C LEU A 33 -33.92 4.76 -35.58
N ALA A 34 -35.16 4.27 -35.64
CA ALA A 34 -35.78 3.53 -34.55
C ALA A 34 -35.15 2.16 -34.23
N PRO A 35 -34.78 1.30 -35.21
CA PRO A 35 -34.19 0.00 -34.87
C PRO A 35 -32.73 0.12 -34.39
N LEU A 36 -32.04 1.20 -34.73
CA LEU A 36 -30.65 1.45 -34.30
C LEU A 36 -30.56 1.90 -32.83
N VAL A 37 -31.60 2.57 -32.32
CA VAL A 37 -31.67 3.00 -30.91
C VAL A 37 -32.01 1.83 -29.98
N LEU A 38 -32.82 0.86 -30.44
CA LEU A 38 -33.15 -0.36 -29.69
C LEU A 38 -31.97 -1.35 -29.57
N LEU A 39 -31.01 -1.32 -30.50
CA LEU A 39 -29.78 -2.11 -30.40
C LEU A 39 -28.77 -1.55 -29.39
N ALA A 40 -28.91 -0.29 -28.97
CA ALA A 40 -28.01 0.36 -28.01
C ALA A 40 -28.43 0.18 -26.54
N SER A 41 -29.59 -0.43 -26.25
CA SER A 41 -30.07 -0.65 -24.87
C SER A 41 -29.50 -1.91 -24.20
N GLU A 42 -28.80 -2.76 -24.95
CA GLU A 42 -28.20 -4.02 -24.47
C GLU A 42 -26.70 -3.85 -24.15
N VAL A 43 -26.29 -2.73 -23.53
CA VAL A 43 -24.90 -2.59 -23.05
C VAL A 43 -24.78 -3.34 -21.73
N PRO A 44 -24.02 -4.45 -21.64
CA PRO A 44 -23.80 -5.13 -20.39
C PRO A 44 -23.11 -4.16 -19.42
N ARG A 45 -23.68 -3.99 -18.23
CA ARG A 45 -23.03 -3.26 -17.14
C ARG A 45 -21.78 -4.05 -16.75
N SER A 46 -20.61 -3.56 -17.15
CA SER A 46 -19.34 -4.12 -16.70
C SER A 46 -19.19 -3.85 -15.20
N HIS A 47 -19.24 -4.89 -14.39
CA HIS A 47 -18.84 -4.81 -13.00
C HIS A 47 -17.31 -4.84 -12.94
N ALA A 48 -16.70 -3.67 -12.77
CA ALA A 48 -15.29 -3.60 -12.43
C ALA A 48 -15.14 -4.00 -10.96
N PHE A 49 -14.38 -5.05 -10.69
CA PHE A 49 -13.97 -5.44 -9.35
C PHE A 49 -12.55 -4.95 -9.11
N TYR A 50 -12.36 -4.14 -8.08
CA TYR A 50 -11.03 -3.75 -7.64
C TYR A 50 -10.51 -4.79 -6.65
N LEU A 51 -9.29 -5.28 -6.87
CA LEU A 51 -8.65 -6.21 -5.94
C LEU A 51 -8.24 -5.46 -4.67
N PRO A 52 -8.67 -5.91 -3.48
CA PRO A 52 -8.19 -5.32 -2.23
C PRO A 52 -6.66 -5.43 -2.14
N GLY A 53 -6.03 -4.37 -1.63
CA GLY A 53 -4.58 -4.33 -1.40
C GLY A 53 -3.73 -3.77 -2.55
N PHE A 54 -4.32 -3.28 -3.65
CA PHE A 54 -3.58 -2.73 -4.79
C PHE A 54 -3.69 -1.20 -4.94
N ALA A 55 -4.58 -0.55 -4.19
CA ALA A 55 -4.83 0.88 -4.32
C ALA A 55 -3.76 1.66 -3.57
N PRO A 56 -3.21 2.73 -4.17
CA PRO A 56 -2.29 3.59 -3.46
C PRO A 56 -3.02 4.25 -2.28
N ASN A 57 -2.38 4.23 -1.10
CA ASN A 57 -2.87 4.97 0.04
C ASN A 57 -2.32 6.40 -0.02
N GLU A 58 -3.21 7.38 0.12
CA GLU A 58 -2.82 8.78 0.22
C GLU A 58 -2.73 9.20 1.68
N TYR A 59 -1.54 9.64 2.10
CA TYR A 59 -1.28 10.12 3.46
C TYR A 59 -1.18 11.63 3.49
N GLN A 60 -1.88 12.25 4.45
CA GLN A 60 -1.67 13.67 4.77
C GLN A 60 -0.41 13.84 5.64
N GLU A 61 0.12 15.05 5.73
CA GLU A 61 1.23 15.37 6.63
C GLU A 61 0.87 15.02 8.08
N GLY A 62 1.77 14.32 8.77
CA GLY A 62 1.57 13.86 10.14
C GLY A 62 0.63 12.67 10.31
N ALA A 63 0.04 12.15 9.22
CA ALA A 63 -0.77 10.93 9.26
C ALA A 63 0.08 9.72 9.71
N ARG A 64 -0.55 8.82 10.47
CA ARG A 64 0.09 7.58 10.92
C ARG A 64 0.24 6.62 9.73
N VAL A 65 1.44 6.10 9.55
CA VAL A 65 1.75 5.04 8.58
C VAL A 65 2.01 3.77 9.37
N ASP A 66 1.24 2.73 9.08
CA ASP A 66 1.37 1.46 9.79
C ASP A 66 2.58 0.68 9.26
N LEU A 67 3.48 0.33 10.19
CA LEU A 67 4.56 -0.63 9.93
C LEU A 67 4.10 -2.00 10.42
N LYS A 68 4.13 -2.98 9.52
CA LYS A 68 3.83 -4.38 9.78
C LYS A 68 5.08 -5.22 9.62
N VAL A 69 5.09 -6.36 10.29
CA VAL A 69 6.22 -7.30 10.28
C VAL A 69 5.74 -8.64 9.73
N ASN A 70 6.54 -9.25 8.88
CA ASN A 70 6.23 -10.56 8.31
C ASN A 70 7.15 -11.62 8.95
N LYS A 71 8.20 -12.03 8.24
CA LYS A 71 9.08 -13.13 8.62
C LYS A 71 10.55 -12.74 8.59
N LEU A 72 11.36 -13.53 9.29
CA LEU A 72 12.81 -13.54 9.19
C LEU A 72 13.21 -14.54 8.12
N THR A 73 14.01 -14.10 7.15
CA THR A 73 14.52 -14.94 6.05
C THR A 73 16.02 -14.80 5.95
N SER A 74 16.71 -15.89 5.65
CA SER A 74 18.16 -15.91 5.45
C SER A 74 18.48 -16.29 4.00
N VAL A 75 19.63 -15.82 3.52
CA VAL A 75 20.21 -16.28 2.24
C VAL A 75 20.94 -17.61 2.40
N LYS A 76 21.40 -17.94 3.62
CA LYS A 76 22.16 -19.16 3.94
C LYS A 76 21.25 -20.36 4.19
N THR A 77 20.12 -20.14 4.83
CA THR A 77 19.21 -21.21 5.24
C THR A 77 17.87 -21.09 4.52
N GLN A 78 17.19 -22.22 4.32
CA GLN A 78 15.89 -22.27 3.62
C GLN A 78 14.69 -22.09 4.56
N LEU A 79 14.91 -21.99 5.88
CA LEU A 79 13.83 -22.00 6.86
C LEU A 79 13.50 -20.58 7.34
N PRO A 80 12.29 -20.06 7.05
CA PRO A 80 11.84 -18.78 7.59
C PRO A 80 11.36 -18.92 9.05
N TYR A 81 11.56 -17.86 9.84
CA TYR A 81 11.03 -17.77 11.20
C TYR A 81 10.04 -16.61 11.33
N ARG A 82 9.13 -16.67 12.29
CA ARG A 82 8.25 -15.53 12.61
C ARG A 82 9.06 -14.38 13.18
N TYR A 83 8.64 -13.14 12.96
CA TYR A 83 9.30 -11.96 13.51
C TYR A 83 9.49 -12.05 15.04
N TYR A 84 8.42 -12.33 15.79
CA TYR A 84 8.46 -12.40 17.26
C TYR A 84 9.07 -13.68 17.85
N THR A 85 9.72 -14.51 17.02
CA THR A 85 10.57 -15.63 17.46
C THR A 85 11.81 -15.14 18.21
N LEU A 86 12.27 -13.94 17.86
CA LEU A 86 13.30 -13.19 18.57
C LEU A 86 12.64 -12.23 19.58
N PRO A 87 13.36 -11.86 20.65
CA PRO A 87 12.84 -11.03 21.74
C PRO A 87 12.76 -9.55 21.35
N TYR A 88 12.01 -9.23 20.30
CA TYR A 88 11.69 -7.85 19.91
C TYR A 88 10.59 -7.26 20.80
N CYS A 89 10.41 -5.94 20.72
CA CYS A 89 9.27 -5.25 21.34
C CYS A 89 7.96 -5.77 20.76
N ARG A 90 7.05 -6.25 21.61
CA ARG A 90 5.71 -6.71 21.20
C ARG A 90 4.66 -5.65 21.54
N PRO A 91 3.66 -5.44 20.67
CA PRO A 91 2.50 -4.63 21.00
C PRO A 91 1.62 -5.33 22.04
N ASP A 92 0.80 -4.57 22.76
CA ASP A 92 -0.11 -5.11 23.79
C ASP A 92 -1.10 -6.14 23.24
N LYS A 93 -1.55 -5.93 22.00
CA LYS A 93 -2.42 -6.85 21.27
C LYS A 93 -1.77 -7.22 19.95
N LEU A 94 -1.39 -8.49 19.84
CA LEU A 94 -0.93 -9.08 18.59
C LEU A 94 -2.14 -9.32 17.68
N GLN A 95 -2.09 -8.75 16.49
CA GLN A 95 -3.12 -8.85 15.47
C GLN A 95 -2.45 -9.27 14.17
N GLU A 96 -2.97 -10.35 13.59
CA GLU A 96 -2.60 -10.77 12.24
C GLU A 96 -3.47 -9.97 11.25
N SER A 97 -2.82 -9.37 10.25
CA SER A 97 -3.46 -8.64 9.17
C SER A 97 -3.12 -9.33 7.86
N VAL A 98 -4.12 -9.58 7.02
CA VAL A 98 -3.88 -10.05 5.65
C VAL A 98 -4.40 -8.98 4.71
N GLU A 99 -3.52 -8.50 3.84
CA GLU A 99 -3.80 -7.31 3.03
C GLU A 99 -4.27 -7.68 1.63
N ASN A 100 -3.69 -8.73 1.07
CA ASN A 100 -4.00 -9.18 -0.28
C ASN A 100 -4.30 -10.69 -0.34
N LEU A 101 -4.94 -11.09 -1.44
CA LEU A 101 -5.28 -12.49 -1.67
C LEU A 101 -4.02 -13.37 -1.83
N GLY A 102 -2.94 -12.81 -2.39
CA GLY A 102 -1.68 -13.52 -2.58
C GLY A 102 -1.06 -13.98 -1.26
N GLU A 103 -1.05 -13.13 -0.25
CA GLU A 103 -0.56 -13.40 1.11
C GLU A 103 -1.36 -14.50 1.78
N THR A 104 -2.69 -14.48 1.64
CA THR A 104 -3.55 -15.56 2.11
C THR A 104 -3.14 -16.90 1.49
N LEU A 105 -2.94 -16.94 0.17
CA LEU A 105 -2.61 -18.16 -0.55
C LEU A 105 -1.19 -18.65 -0.25
N MET A 106 -0.26 -17.73 0.02
CA MET A 106 1.10 -18.06 0.45
C MET A 106 1.18 -18.46 1.93
N GLY A 107 0.11 -18.23 2.70
CA GLY A 107 0.07 -18.53 4.13
C GLY A 107 0.95 -17.59 4.95
N ASP A 108 1.14 -16.36 4.48
CA ASP A 108 1.93 -15.36 5.20
C ASP A 108 1.18 -14.88 6.44
N GLN A 109 1.92 -14.78 7.55
CA GLN A 109 1.41 -14.33 8.85
C GLN A 109 2.03 -12.96 9.12
N ILE A 110 1.40 -11.93 8.57
CA ILE A 110 1.80 -10.54 8.78
C ILE A 110 1.18 -10.07 10.09
N GLU A 111 2.03 -9.60 11.00
CA GLU A 111 1.65 -9.18 12.33
C GLU A 111 1.86 -7.66 12.48
N ASN A 112 1.08 -7.03 13.36
CA ASN A 112 1.26 -5.62 13.68
C ASN A 112 2.56 -5.38 14.46
N SER A 113 3.19 -4.23 14.22
CA SER A 113 4.35 -3.79 14.99
C SER A 113 3.98 -2.68 15.99
N PRO A 114 4.81 -2.41 17.02
CA PRO A 114 4.61 -1.29 17.93
C PRO A 114 5.15 0.04 17.38
N TYR A 115 5.80 0.04 16.21
CA TYR A 115 6.41 1.25 15.65
C TYR A 115 5.34 2.25 15.19
N GLU A 116 5.56 3.52 15.53
CA GLU A 116 4.68 4.62 15.13
C GLU A 116 5.45 5.55 14.19
N ILE A 117 5.20 5.39 12.88
CA ILE A 117 5.77 6.25 11.85
C ILE A 117 4.72 7.27 11.44
N ARG A 118 5.14 8.52 11.24
CA ARG A 118 4.27 9.61 10.80
C ARG A 118 4.79 10.17 9.48
N MET A 119 3.88 10.35 8.53
CA MET A 119 4.20 10.82 7.19
C MET A 119 4.78 12.25 7.24
N LEU A 120 5.90 12.47 6.54
CA LEU A 120 6.64 13.74 6.49
C LEU A 120 7.18 14.26 7.84
N VAL A 121 7.15 13.45 8.91
CA VAL A 121 7.69 13.83 10.22
C VAL A 121 8.99 13.06 10.49
N ASN A 122 10.11 13.79 10.54
CA ASN A 122 11.41 13.20 10.89
C ASN A 122 11.55 13.04 12.40
N GLU A 123 11.35 11.81 12.89
CA GLU A 123 11.69 11.42 14.27
C GLU A 123 13.02 10.66 14.28
N THR A 124 13.93 11.02 15.18
CA THR A 124 15.21 10.32 15.35
C THR A 124 15.34 9.82 16.78
N CYS A 125 15.94 8.63 16.95
CA CYS A 125 16.26 8.05 18.25
C CYS A 125 15.05 7.94 19.22
N LYS A 126 13.86 7.62 18.72
CA LYS A 126 12.70 7.35 19.57
C LYS A 126 12.82 5.95 20.16
N GLU A 127 12.89 5.89 21.49
CA GLU A 127 12.93 4.62 22.20
C GLU A 127 11.55 3.94 22.15
N LEU A 128 11.51 2.70 21.67
CA LEU A 128 10.27 1.93 21.58
C LEU A 128 9.97 1.17 22.87
N CYS A 129 10.91 0.34 23.31
CA CYS A 129 10.82 -0.38 24.57
C CYS A 129 12.21 -0.85 25.04
N LYS A 130 12.32 -1.22 26.32
CA LYS A 130 13.52 -1.87 26.88
C LYS A 130 13.26 -3.36 27.06
N VAL A 131 14.01 -4.20 26.35
CA VAL A 131 13.95 -5.65 26.51
C VAL A 131 15.17 -6.14 27.29
N LYS A 132 14.94 -6.95 28.33
CA LYS A 132 16.03 -7.65 29.04
C LYS A 132 16.29 -8.98 28.33
N LEU A 133 17.49 -9.14 27.79
CA LEU A 133 17.91 -10.37 27.12
C LEU A 133 18.52 -11.35 28.13
N GLY A 134 17.89 -12.53 28.28
CA GLY A 134 18.48 -13.67 28.99
C GLY A 134 19.62 -14.33 28.20
N THR A 135 20.36 -15.24 28.81
CA THR A 135 21.51 -15.93 28.16
C THR A 135 21.08 -16.69 26.90
N GLU A 136 20.05 -17.53 27.00
CA GLU A 136 19.54 -18.31 25.86
C GLU A 136 19.06 -17.41 24.71
N SER A 137 18.36 -16.32 25.02
CA SER A 137 17.87 -15.39 23.99
C SER A 137 19.01 -14.66 23.29
N LYS A 138 20.11 -14.37 24.00
CA LYS A 138 21.32 -13.77 23.41
C LYS A 138 22.00 -14.75 22.45
N ASP A 139 22.12 -16.01 22.85
CA ASP A 139 22.75 -17.04 22.01
C ASP A 139 21.93 -17.28 20.73
N LYS A 140 20.60 -17.34 20.86
CA LYS A 140 19.69 -17.43 19.71
C LYS A 140 19.80 -16.22 18.79
N PHE A 141 19.82 -15.01 19.36
CA PHE A 141 19.96 -13.78 18.58
C PHE A 141 21.29 -13.76 17.83
N ARG A 142 22.38 -14.19 18.48
CA ARG A 142 23.70 -14.34 17.88
C ARG A 142 23.70 -15.33 16.72
N SER A 143 23.15 -16.52 16.91
CA SER A 143 23.06 -17.53 15.85
C SER A 143 22.31 -16.99 14.63
N MET A 144 21.20 -16.26 14.83
CA MET A 144 20.45 -15.68 13.71
C MET A 144 21.21 -14.58 12.97
N ILE A 145 22.06 -13.82 13.66
CA ILE A 145 22.96 -12.85 13.01
C ILE A 145 24.02 -13.57 12.18
N GLU A 146 24.65 -14.62 12.73
CA GLU A 146 25.68 -15.41 12.04
C GLU A 146 25.12 -16.10 10.79
N ASP A 147 23.87 -16.55 10.86
CA ASP A 147 23.10 -17.11 9.76
C ASP A 147 22.53 -16.06 8.80
N GLU A 148 22.81 -14.76 8.98
CA GLU A 148 22.37 -13.67 8.09
C GLU A 148 20.85 -13.60 7.89
N TYR A 149 20.10 -13.77 8.98
CA TYR A 149 18.66 -13.54 8.96
C TYR A 149 18.35 -12.04 8.79
N LEU A 150 17.56 -11.74 7.77
CA LEU A 150 17.01 -10.43 7.47
C LEU A 150 15.56 -10.35 7.90
N VAL A 151 15.16 -9.16 8.34
CA VAL A 151 13.79 -8.86 8.74
C VAL A 151 13.01 -8.36 7.53
N ASN A 152 11.86 -8.95 7.24
CA ASN A 152 10.95 -8.44 6.22
C ASN A 152 9.93 -7.49 6.86
N TRP A 153 10.09 -6.20 6.60
CA TRP A 153 9.13 -5.17 6.99
C TRP A 153 8.19 -4.83 5.84
N ILE A 154 6.98 -4.41 6.21
CA ILE A 154 5.97 -3.94 5.28
C ILE A 154 5.52 -2.57 5.77
N VAL A 155 5.70 -1.56 4.93
CA VAL A 155 5.30 -0.18 5.19
C VAL A 155 4.39 0.26 4.05
N ASP A 156 3.17 0.70 4.36
CA ASP A 156 2.17 1.04 3.32
C ASP A 156 1.95 -0.09 2.29
N ASN A 157 1.87 -1.33 2.76
CA ASN A 157 1.79 -2.53 1.91
C ASN A 157 2.93 -2.72 0.90
N LEU A 158 4.08 -2.05 1.10
CA LEU A 158 5.28 -2.23 0.30
C LEU A 158 6.42 -2.86 1.13
N PRO A 159 7.26 -3.71 0.52
CA PRO A 159 8.44 -4.24 1.20
C PRO A 159 9.44 -3.11 1.48
N ALA A 160 9.93 -3.05 2.72
CA ALA A 160 10.87 -2.03 3.20
C ALA A 160 12.19 -2.66 3.67
#